data_AF-A0A6G3S140-F1
#
_entry.id   AF-A0A6G3S140-F1
#
_cell.length_a   1.000
_cell.length_b   1.000
_cell.length_c   1.000
_cell.angle_alpha   90.00
_cell.angle_beta   90.00
_cell.angle_gamma   90.00
#
_symmetry.space_group_name_H-M   'P 1'
#
loop_
_entity.id
_entity.type
_entity.pdbx_description
1 polymer ?
#
loop_
_entity_poly.entity_id
_entity_poly.type
_entity_poly.pdbx_seq_one_letter_code
_entity_poly.pdbx_strand_id
1 'polypeptide(L)'
;RAVVAAADAAGVASAVFCTMRYARATSQWIDEQAAADGWFTGRADWYGALYTPGDDAAIRASTPWRAERGALWDVGPHALSVLLPILGDAESVTARRGPGDTVHLVLRHVSGASATAALSLTTPSAAGGVAVELRGTKGVFTMPVGGSTAQESLARAVDTLLDAARTGVAAPCDARFGLRLTEILSAAERSLDSAASEPHLGE
;
A
#
# COMPACT_ATOMS: atom_id res chain seq x y z
N ARG A 1 -10.13 1.18 -14.34
CA ARG A 1 -11.01 2.33 -14.72
C ARG A 1 -12.49 1.95 -14.78
N ALA A 2 -12.87 0.83 -15.40
CA ALA A 2 -14.28 0.41 -15.54
C ALA A 2 -15.10 0.42 -14.23
N VAL A 3 -14.52 -0.02 -13.11
CA VAL A 3 -15.19 -0.02 -11.79
C VAL A 3 -15.60 1.39 -11.34
N VAL A 4 -14.74 2.39 -11.51
CA VAL A 4 -15.04 3.79 -11.17
C VAL A 4 -16.19 4.29 -12.03
N ALA A 5 -16.11 4.08 -13.35
CA ALA A 5 -17.14 4.51 -14.28
C ALA A 5 -18.50 3.86 -13.98
N ALA A 6 -18.51 2.58 -13.61
CA ALA A 6 -19.72 1.86 -13.23
C ALA A 6 -20.31 2.40 -11.92
N ALA A 7 -19.48 2.67 -10.90
CA ALA A 7 -19.93 3.24 -9.64
C ALA A 7 -20.55 4.63 -9.84
N ASP A 8 -19.90 5.47 -10.65
CA ASP A 8 -20.37 6.82 -10.97
C ASP A 8 -21.68 6.80 -11.78
N ALA A 9 -21.77 5.94 -12.80
CA ALA A 9 -22.98 5.80 -13.61
C ALA A 9 -24.16 5.27 -12.79
N ALA A 10 -23.93 4.39 -11.83
CA ALA A 10 -24.96 3.85 -10.95
C ALA A 10 -25.29 4.78 -9.77
N GLY A 11 -24.49 5.83 -9.52
CA GLY A 11 -24.65 6.70 -8.35
C GLY A 11 -24.47 5.98 -7.02
N VAL A 12 -23.63 4.94 -6.97
CA VAL A 12 -23.43 4.11 -5.77
C VAL A 12 -22.16 4.50 -5.02
N ALA A 13 -22.21 4.42 -3.69
CA ALA A 13 -21.03 4.53 -2.86
C ALA A 13 -20.12 3.31 -3.04
N SER A 14 -18.82 3.50 -2.86
CA SER A 14 -17.82 2.44 -2.95
C SER A 14 -16.75 2.60 -1.87
N ALA A 15 -16.15 1.49 -1.48
CA ALA A 15 -15.03 1.45 -0.54
C ALA A 15 -14.07 0.31 -0.93
N VAL A 16 -12.79 0.56 -0.75
CA VAL A 16 -11.68 -0.36 -0.97
C VAL A 16 -11.10 -0.67 0.40
N PHE A 17 -11.09 -1.95 0.77
CA PHE A 17 -10.67 -2.36 2.11
C PHE A 17 -9.14 -2.40 2.25
N CYS A 18 -8.55 -1.22 2.47
CA CYS A 18 -7.17 -1.09 2.94
C CYS A 18 -7.16 -1.17 4.46
N THR A 19 -6.89 -2.35 5.04
CA THR A 19 -7.05 -2.62 6.48
C THR A 19 -6.51 -1.51 7.39
N MET A 20 -5.32 -0.97 7.11
CA MET A 20 -4.68 0.09 7.93
C MET A 20 -5.41 1.44 7.89
N ARG A 21 -6.22 1.69 6.85
CA ARG A 21 -7.10 2.87 6.74
C ARG A 21 -8.35 2.75 7.59
N TYR A 22 -8.63 1.55 8.09
CA TYR A 22 -9.77 1.27 8.94
C TYR A 22 -9.38 0.64 10.28
N ALA A 23 -8.09 0.42 10.59
CA ALA A 23 -7.63 0.06 11.93
C ALA A 23 -7.45 1.34 12.77
N ARG A 24 -7.83 1.34 14.06
CA ARG A 24 -8.15 2.60 14.79
C ARG A 24 -6.92 3.44 15.04
N ALA A 25 -5.89 2.81 15.61
CA ALA A 25 -4.64 3.50 15.89
C ALA A 25 -4.00 4.03 14.61
N THR A 26 -4.03 3.25 13.53
CA THR A 26 -3.35 3.59 12.28
C THR A 26 -4.14 4.59 11.44
N SER A 27 -5.47 4.51 11.39
CA SER A 27 -6.30 5.49 10.68
C SER A 27 -6.21 6.87 11.35
N GLN A 28 -6.29 6.92 12.69
CA GLN A 28 -6.12 8.17 13.44
C GLN A 28 -4.72 8.76 13.23
N TRP A 29 -3.69 7.94 13.30
CA TRP A 29 -2.32 8.38 13.04
C TRP A 29 -2.15 8.92 11.60
N ILE A 30 -2.73 8.25 10.59
CA ILE A 30 -2.71 8.71 9.19
C ILE A 30 -3.39 10.08 9.08
N ASP A 31 -4.57 10.25 9.67
CA ASP A 31 -5.32 11.51 9.63
C ASP A 31 -4.53 12.65 10.31
N GLU A 32 -3.90 12.37 11.45
CA GLU A 32 -3.03 13.32 12.16
C GLU A 32 -1.81 13.73 11.31
N GLN A 33 -1.15 12.77 10.64
CA GLN A 33 0.02 13.07 9.83
C GLN A 33 -0.34 13.73 8.49
N ALA A 34 -1.50 13.42 7.92
CA ALA A 34 -2.03 14.05 6.72
C ALA A 34 -2.45 15.51 6.95
N ALA A 35 -2.78 15.88 8.20
CA ALA A 35 -3.03 17.27 8.59
C ALA A 35 -1.75 18.09 8.84
N ALA A 36 -0.57 17.47 8.74
CA ALA A 36 0.73 18.12 8.96
C ALA A 36 1.52 18.28 7.66
N ASP A 37 2.21 19.42 7.53
CA ASP A 37 3.14 19.69 6.44
C ASP A 37 4.61 19.49 6.85
N GLY A 38 5.51 19.57 5.86
CA GLY A 38 6.95 19.59 6.07
C GLY A 38 7.61 18.20 6.09
N TRP A 39 6.94 17.19 5.55
CA TRP A 39 7.52 15.86 5.35
C TRP A 39 8.65 15.90 4.31
N PHE A 40 9.82 15.39 4.71
CA PHE A 40 10.99 15.26 3.85
C PHE A 40 11.02 13.89 3.17
N THR A 41 10.74 12.82 3.92
CA THR A 41 10.73 11.46 3.38
C THR A 41 9.83 10.50 4.15
N GLY A 42 9.42 9.42 3.48
CA GLY A 42 8.73 8.28 4.08
C GLY A 42 9.42 6.95 3.78
N ARG A 43 9.26 5.99 4.69
CA ARG A 43 9.68 4.60 4.51
C ARG A 43 8.53 3.68 4.90
N ALA A 44 8.23 2.69 4.06
CA ALA A 44 7.24 1.66 4.33
C ALA A 44 7.84 0.26 4.10
N ASP A 45 7.99 -0.50 5.17
CA ASP A 45 8.44 -1.88 5.14
C ASP A 45 7.23 -2.80 5.33
N TRP A 46 7.00 -3.69 4.38
CA TRP A 46 5.92 -4.66 4.37
C TRP A 46 6.47 -6.06 4.06
N TYR A 47 7.02 -6.68 5.09
CA TYR A 47 7.65 -7.99 5.03
C TYR A 47 6.70 -9.07 5.56
N GLY A 48 5.92 -9.65 4.66
CA GLY A 48 5.14 -10.86 4.90
C GLY A 48 5.99 -12.13 4.78
N ALA A 49 5.60 -13.15 5.55
CA ALA A 49 6.21 -14.48 5.55
C ALA A 49 5.20 -15.56 5.12
N LEU A 50 4.31 -15.22 4.17
CA LEU A 50 3.21 -16.07 3.73
C LEU A 50 3.69 -17.26 2.89
N TYR A 51 4.77 -17.08 2.14
CA TYR A 51 5.37 -18.09 1.26
C TYR A 51 6.78 -18.45 1.74
N THR A 52 6.88 -18.94 2.96
CA THR A 52 8.15 -19.43 3.51
C THR A 52 8.52 -20.75 2.79
N PRO A 53 9.75 -20.89 2.26
CA PRO A 53 10.16 -22.09 1.55
C PRO A 53 9.98 -23.38 2.37
N GLY A 54 9.25 -24.35 1.81
CA GLY A 54 9.09 -25.69 2.38
C GLY A 54 7.71 -26.02 2.97
N ASP A 55 6.82 -25.05 3.17
CA ASP A 55 5.52 -25.27 3.83
C ASP A 55 4.35 -24.44 3.25
N ASP A 56 4.43 -24.09 1.97
CA ASP A 56 3.53 -23.09 1.36
C ASP A 56 2.70 -23.61 0.17
N ALA A 57 2.78 -24.90 -0.13
CA ALA A 57 2.05 -25.52 -1.24
C ALA A 57 0.52 -25.35 -1.10
N ALA A 58 -0.03 -25.57 0.09
CA ALA A 58 -1.46 -25.41 0.35
C ALA A 58 -1.90 -23.93 0.25
N ILE A 59 -1.05 -23.00 0.70
CA ILE A 59 -1.32 -21.57 0.62
C ILE A 59 -1.31 -21.11 -0.85
N ARG A 60 -0.31 -21.54 -1.64
CA ARG A 60 -0.27 -21.25 -3.07
C ARG A 60 -1.49 -21.81 -3.81
N ALA A 61 -1.93 -23.02 -3.47
CA ALA A 61 -3.11 -23.63 -4.10
C ALA A 61 -4.41 -22.85 -3.80
N SER A 62 -4.56 -22.30 -2.60
CA SER A 62 -5.73 -21.49 -2.23
C SER A 62 -5.69 -20.05 -2.75
N THR A 63 -4.50 -19.55 -3.12
CA THR A 63 -4.28 -18.16 -3.54
C THR A 63 -3.37 -18.05 -4.77
N PRO A 64 -3.70 -18.72 -5.89
CA PRO A 64 -2.80 -18.85 -7.04
C PRO A 64 -2.38 -17.51 -7.63
N TRP A 65 -3.29 -16.52 -7.65
CA TRP A 65 -2.98 -15.18 -8.13
C TRP A 65 -1.90 -14.47 -7.30
N ARG A 66 -1.81 -14.72 -5.99
CA ARG A 66 -0.78 -14.11 -5.12
C ARG A 66 0.58 -14.71 -5.40
N ALA A 67 0.64 -16.01 -5.67
CA ALA A 67 1.86 -16.67 -6.09
C ALA A 67 2.34 -16.16 -7.46
N GLU A 68 1.42 -15.86 -8.38
CA GLU A 68 1.75 -15.32 -9.70
C GLU A 68 2.17 -13.84 -9.67
N ARG A 69 1.44 -13.01 -8.92
CA ARG A 69 1.61 -11.55 -8.90
C ARG A 69 2.60 -11.06 -7.83
N GLY A 70 2.83 -11.86 -6.79
CA GLY A 70 3.82 -11.59 -5.73
C GLY A 70 3.50 -10.38 -4.84
N ALA A 71 4.47 -10.04 -3.99
CA ALA A 71 4.36 -8.99 -2.99
C ALA A 71 3.96 -7.61 -3.53
N LEU A 72 4.37 -7.25 -4.76
CA LEU A 72 4.02 -5.97 -5.36
C LEU A 72 2.49 -5.75 -5.37
N TRP A 73 1.74 -6.77 -5.79
CA TRP A 73 0.29 -6.66 -5.94
C TRP A 73 -0.48 -7.01 -4.68
N ASP A 74 0.08 -7.82 -3.78
CA ASP A 74 -0.59 -8.20 -2.53
C ASP A 74 -0.40 -7.13 -1.44
N VAL A 75 0.85 -6.75 -1.14
CA VAL A 75 1.16 -5.82 -0.02
C VAL A 75 1.51 -4.41 -0.47
N GLY A 76 1.81 -4.19 -1.75
CA GLY A 76 1.97 -2.85 -2.31
C GLY A 76 0.77 -1.91 -2.11
N PRO A 77 -0.49 -2.36 -2.29
CA PRO A 77 -1.65 -1.55 -1.97
C PRO A 77 -1.66 -1.06 -0.51
N HIS A 78 -1.18 -1.86 0.43
CA HIS A 78 -1.15 -1.48 1.84
C HIS A 78 -0.14 -0.36 2.10
N ALA A 79 1.10 -0.51 1.62
CA ALA A 79 2.13 0.52 1.74
C ALA A 79 1.67 1.85 1.13
N LEU A 80 1.16 1.81 -0.10
CA LEU A 80 0.65 3.00 -0.79
C LEU A 80 -0.56 3.61 -0.06
N SER A 81 -1.44 2.78 0.51
CA SER A 81 -2.63 3.26 1.22
C SER A 81 -2.28 4.17 2.41
N VAL A 82 -1.12 3.95 3.04
CA VAL A 82 -0.61 4.75 4.15
C VAL A 82 0.15 5.98 3.66
N LEU A 83 1.02 5.83 2.65
CA LEU A 83 1.90 6.92 2.20
C LEU A 83 1.16 8.03 1.46
N LEU A 84 0.25 7.68 0.53
CA LEU A 84 -0.44 8.65 -0.34
C LEU A 84 -1.24 9.73 0.39
N PRO A 85 -2.05 9.44 1.43
CA PRO A 85 -2.78 10.49 2.13
C PRO A 85 -1.86 11.47 2.88
N ILE A 86 -0.64 11.05 3.25
CA ILE A 86 0.27 11.85 4.07
C ILE A 86 1.25 12.65 3.20
N LEU A 87 1.81 12.01 2.18
CA LEU A 87 2.83 12.61 1.32
C LEU A 87 2.24 13.19 0.03
N GLY A 88 0.95 12.97 -0.24
CA GLY A 88 0.29 13.33 -1.49
C GLY A 88 0.40 12.25 -2.57
N ASP A 89 -0.20 12.49 -3.73
CA ASP A 89 -0.15 11.54 -4.85
C ASP A 89 1.29 11.31 -5.35
N ALA A 90 1.57 10.13 -5.89
CA ALA A 90 2.87 9.77 -6.45
C ALA A 90 3.01 10.24 -7.90
N GLU A 91 3.93 11.17 -8.18
CA GLU A 91 4.25 11.64 -9.53
C GLU A 91 5.00 10.59 -10.34
N SER A 92 5.87 9.84 -9.69
CA SER A 92 6.66 8.78 -10.33
C SER A 92 7.00 7.67 -9.35
N VAL A 93 7.27 6.48 -9.91
CA VAL A 93 7.73 5.31 -9.18
C VAL A 93 8.82 4.62 -9.97
N THR A 94 9.89 4.25 -9.29
CA THR A 94 10.93 3.34 -9.80
C THR A 94 10.92 2.09 -8.94
N ALA A 95 11.01 0.92 -9.58
CA ALA A 95 11.00 -0.36 -8.90
C ALA A 95 12.26 -1.18 -9.22
N ARG A 96 12.69 -1.99 -8.25
CA ARG A 96 13.77 -3.00 -8.40
C ARG A 96 13.40 -4.29 -7.66
N ARG A 97 13.85 -5.42 -8.21
CA ARG A 97 13.69 -6.74 -7.57
C ARG A 97 14.74 -6.91 -6.47
N GLY A 98 14.33 -7.54 -5.37
CA GLY A 98 15.19 -8.05 -4.32
C GLY A 98 15.15 -9.58 -4.26
N PRO A 99 15.62 -10.19 -3.16
CA PRO A 99 15.55 -11.64 -2.95
C PRO A 99 14.11 -12.17 -2.92
N GLY A 100 13.87 -13.37 -3.47
CA GLY A 100 12.55 -13.97 -3.51
C GLY A 100 11.57 -13.15 -4.37
N ASP A 101 10.39 -12.87 -3.82
CA ASP A 101 9.41 -11.99 -4.45
C ASP A 101 9.53 -10.52 -4.03
N THR A 102 10.65 -10.17 -3.38
CA THR A 102 10.83 -8.82 -2.83
C THR A 102 10.88 -7.77 -3.94
N VAL A 103 10.16 -6.66 -3.73
CA VAL A 103 10.17 -5.49 -4.61
C VAL A 103 10.47 -4.24 -3.78
N HIS A 104 11.46 -3.48 -4.20
CA HIS A 104 11.79 -2.17 -3.66
C HIS A 104 11.23 -1.08 -4.56
N LEU A 105 10.52 -0.12 -3.98
CA LEU A 105 9.96 1.04 -4.65
C LEU A 105 10.64 2.31 -4.16
N VAL A 106 10.89 3.23 -5.09
CA VAL A 106 11.22 4.63 -4.81
C VAL A 106 10.12 5.49 -5.44
N LEU A 107 9.44 6.29 -4.63
CA LEU A 107 8.33 7.14 -5.03
C LEU A 107 8.71 8.62 -4.90
N ARG A 108 8.28 9.44 -5.86
CA ARG A 108 8.30 10.91 -5.75
C ARG A 108 6.86 11.39 -5.62
N HIS A 109 6.59 12.26 -4.66
CA HIS A 109 5.25 12.75 -4.39
C HIS A 109 5.07 14.22 -4.81
N VAL A 110 3.82 14.59 -5.11
CA VAL A 110 3.44 15.97 -5.48
C VAL A 110 3.77 17.01 -4.41
N SER A 111 3.91 16.60 -3.14
CA SER A 111 4.36 17.46 -2.04
C SER A 111 5.84 17.85 -2.14
N GLY A 112 6.60 17.21 -3.03
CA GLY A 112 8.06 17.30 -3.11
C GLY A 112 8.80 16.26 -2.26
N ALA A 113 8.10 15.54 -1.37
CA ALA A 113 8.69 14.45 -0.60
C ALA A 113 9.01 13.23 -1.48
N SER A 114 10.01 12.46 -1.07
CA SER A 114 10.26 11.11 -1.62
C SER A 114 9.88 10.03 -0.62
N ALA A 115 9.54 8.83 -1.08
CA ALA A 115 9.36 7.70 -0.19
C ALA A 115 10.02 6.43 -0.74
N THR A 116 10.32 5.50 0.16
CA THR A 116 10.73 4.15 -0.20
C THR A 116 9.72 3.14 0.34
N ALA A 117 9.52 2.05 -0.39
CA ALA A 117 8.79 0.90 0.11
C ALA A 117 9.55 -0.40 -0.18
N ALA A 118 9.59 -1.31 0.79
CA ALA A 118 10.09 -2.66 0.62
C ALA A 118 8.97 -3.66 0.86
N LEU A 119 8.69 -4.50 -0.14
CA LEU A 119 7.51 -5.36 -0.18
C LEU A 119 7.96 -6.80 -0.39
N SER A 120 7.55 -7.74 0.45
CA SER A 120 7.87 -9.16 0.29
C SER A 120 6.83 -10.06 0.93
N LEU A 121 6.58 -11.25 0.37
CA LEU A 121 5.80 -12.32 0.99
C LEU A 121 6.63 -13.57 1.28
N THR A 122 7.86 -13.59 0.79
CA THR A 122 8.85 -14.67 0.94
C THR A 122 9.90 -14.34 2.01
N THR A 123 9.63 -13.34 2.85
CA THR A 123 10.54 -12.97 3.95
C THR A 123 10.68 -14.15 4.92
N PRO A 124 11.90 -14.44 5.41
CA PRO A 124 12.06 -15.36 6.54
C PRO A 124 11.16 -14.96 7.70
N SER A 125 10.48 -15.93 8.33
CA SER A 125 9.50 -15.66 9.40
C SER A 125 10.05 -14.82 10.54
N ALA A 126 11.31 -15.02 10.93
CA ALA A 126 12.00 -14.24 11.97
C ALA A 126 12.32 -12.79 11.57
N ALA A 127 12.24 -12.47 10.28
CA ALA A 127 12.49 -11.14 9.73
C ALA A 127 11.21 -10.45 9.20
N GLY A 128 10.04 -11.06 9.43
CA GLY A 128 8.75 -10.48 9.05
C GLY A 128 8.39 -9.25 9.90
N GLY A 129 7.55 -8.39 9.35
CA GLY A 129 7.06 -7.21 10.06
C GLY A 129 6.52 -6.13 9.14
N VAL A 130 5.77 -5.21 9.74
CA VAL A 130 5.27 -3.99 9.07
C VAL A 130 5.76 -2.78 9.85
N ALA A 131 6.38 -1.83 9.15
CA ALA A 131 6.81 -0.57 9.73
C ALA A 131 6.60 0.58 8.74
N VAL A 132 6.07 1.70 9.22
CA VAL A 132 6.03 2.94 8.45
C VAL A 132 6.64 4.06 9.28
N GLU A 133 7.53 4.83 8.67
CA GLU A 133 8.23 5.94 9.30
C GLU A 133 8.21 7.16 8.40
N LEU A 134 7.95 8.32 8.98
CA LEU A 134 7.97 9.61 8.33
C LEU A 134 9.03 10.47 8.99
N ARG A 135 9.77 11.23 8.18
CA ARG A 135 10.75 12.21 8.66
C ARG A 135 10.47 13.55 8.02
N GLY A 136 10.50 14.60 8.81
CA GLY A 136 10.23 15.95 8.34
C GLY A 136 10.74 17.02 9.31
N THR A 137 10.33 18.25 9.06
CA THR A 137 10.71 19.43 9.86
C THR A 137 10.30 19.32 11.33
N LYS A 138 9.29 18.49 11.64
CA LYS A 138 8.78 18.24 12.99
C LYS A 138 9.37 17.00 13.66
N GLY A 139 10.33 16.32 13.02
CA GLY A 139 11.02 15.16 13.58
C GLY A 139 10.67 13.85 12.87
N VAL A 140 10.70 12.75 13.65
CA VAL A 140 10.50 11.38 13.16
C VAL A 140 9.24 10.80 13.80
N PHE A 141 8.36 10.25 12.98
CA PHE A 141 7.08 9.70 13.40
C PHE A 141 6.94 8.28 12.87
N THR A 142 6.58 7.34 13.74
CA THR A 142 6.40 5.94 13.38
C THR A 142 4.94 5.56 13.52
N MET A 143 4.43 4.81 12.53
CA MET A 143 3.07 4.31 12.56
C MET A 143 2.89 3.34 13.75
N PRO A 144 1.84 3.50 14.57
CA PRO A 144 1.58 2.56 15.66
C PRO A 144 1.25 1.17 15.11
N VAL A 145 1.73 0.14 15.81
CA VAL A 145 1.47 -1.26 15.45
C VAL A 145 0.31 -1.79 16.30
N GLY A 146 -0.68 -2.43 15.65
CA GLY A 146 -1.78 -3.13 16.32
C GLY A 146 -2.98 -2.25 16.66
N GLY A 147 -3.75 -2.66 17.67
CA GLY A 147 -4.90 -1.92 18.19
C GLY A 147 -6.24 -2.14 17.47
N SER A 148 -6.30 -3.01 16.46
CA SER A 148 -7.56 -3.48 15.86
C SER A 148 -7.37 -4.85 15.20
N THR A 149 -8.37 -5.71 15.33
CA THR A 149 -8.51 -6.94 14.56
C THR A 149 -8.92 -6.64 13.11
N ALA A 150 -8.76 -7.62 12.23
CA ALA A 150 -9.24 -7.50 10.84
C ALA A 150 -10.76 -7.30 10.78
N GLN A 151 -11.51 -7.97 11.66
CA GLN A 151 -12.96 -7.87 11.77
C GLN A 151 -13.42 -6.48 12.21
N GLU A 152 -12.78 -5.90 13.24
CA GLU A 152 -13.09 -4.53 13.70
C GLU A 152 -12.75 -3.49 12.63
N SER A 153 -11.71 -3.74 11.84
CA SER A 153 -11.33 -2.88 10.72
C SER A 153 -12.35 -2.99 9.59
N LEU A 154 -12.82 -4.21 9.28
CA LEU A 154 -13.86 -4.44 8.27
C LEU A 154 -15.19 -3.80 8.68
N ALA A 155 -15.60 -3.94 9.94
CA ALA A 155 -16.82 -3.32 10.46
C ALA A 155 -16.81 -1.80 10.22
N ARG A 156 -15.68 -1.12 10.50
CA ARG A 156 -15.54 0.31 10.23
C ARG A 156 -15.49 0.67 8.75
N ALA A 157 -14.96 -0.21 7.90
CA ALA A 157 -15.05 -0.02 6.47
C ALA A 157 -16.50 -0.09 5.97
N VAL A 158 -17.30 -1.00 6.53
CA VAL A 158 -18.75 -1.08 6.27
C VAL A 158 -19.46 0.18 6.77
N ASP A 159 -19.19 0.64 7.99
CA ASP A 159 -19.78 1.88 8.53
C ASP A 159 -19.45 3.08 7.63
N THR A 160 -18.20 3.18 7.15
CA THR A 160 -17.77 4.24 6.23
C THR A 160 -18.51 4.15 4.89
N LEU A 161 -18.71 2.95 4.36
CA LEU A 161 -19.44 2.74 3.11
C LEU A 161 -20.93 3.13 3.27
N LEU A 162 -21.55 2.77 4.39
CA LEU A 162 -22.94 3.11 4.69
C LEU A 162 -23.11 4.63 4.86
N ASP A 163 -22.16 5.29 5.52
CA ASP A 163 -22.19 6.74 5.67
C ASP A 163 -22.03 7.46 4.31
N ALA A 164 -21.12 6.98 3.46
CA ALA A 164 -20.96 7.50 2.10
C ALA A 164 -22.23 7.32 1.26
N ALA A 165 -22.90 6.16 1.38
CA ALA A 165 -24.18 5.92 0.70
C ALA A 165 -25.30 6.84 1.20
N ARG A 166 -25.32 7.14 2.50
CA ARG A 166 -26.34 7.99 3.13
C ARG A 166 -26.14 9.48 2.84
N THR A 167 -24.89 9.94 2.85
CA THR A 167 -24.55 11.37 2.79
C THR A 167 -24.18 11.85 1.39
N GLY A 168 -23.78 10.93 0.50
CA GLY A 168 -23.21 11.25 -0.80
C GLY A 168 -21.75 11.73 -0.74
N VAL A 169 -21.13 11.79 0.45
CA VAL A 169 -19.71 12.12 0.62
C VAL A 169 -18.88 10.86 0.37
N ALA A 170 -17.96 10.91 -0.59
CA ALA A 170 -17.15 9.75 -0.94
C ALA A 170 -16.27 9.27 0.23
N ALA A 171 -16.17 7.96 0.40
CA ALA A 171 -15.24 7.37 1.35
C ALA A 171 -13.78 7.72 0.99
N PRO A 172 -12.88 7.95 1.95
CA PRO A 172 -11.47 8.26 1.67
C PRO A 172 -10.74 7.19 0.84
N CYS A 173 -11.20 5.93 0.91
CA CYS A 173 -10.70 4.81 0.10
C CYS A 173 -11.79 4.34 -0.86
N ASP A 174 -12.40 5.21 -1.67
CA ASP A 174 -13.40 4.81 -2.67
C ASP A 174 -12.77 4.09 -3.89
N ALA A 175 -13.59 3.76 -4.89
CA ALA A 175 -13.12 3.13 -6.13
C ALA A 175 -12.07 3.97 -6.88
N ARG A 176 -12.06 5.30 -6.75
CA ARG A 176 -11.05 6.18 -7.38
C ARG A 176 -9.71 6.02 -6.69
N PHE A 177 -9.71 5.94 -5.36
CA PHE A 177 -8.50 5.61 -4.62
C PHE A 177 -7.95 4.24 -5.03
N GLY A 178 -8.81 3.21 -5.13
CA GLY A 178 -8.41 1.88 -5.61
C GLY A 178 -7.84 1.89 -7.05
N LEU A 179 -8.44 2.67 -7.94
CA LEU A 179 -7.91 2.89 -9.27
C LEU A 179 -6.51 3.50 -9.21
N ARG A 180 -6.31 4.51 -8.37
CA ARG A 180 -5.02 5.19 -8.27
C ARG A 180 -3.92 4.28 -7.73
N LEU A 181 -4.20 3.49 -6.70
CA LEU A 181 -3.30 2.44 -6.21
C LEU A 181 -2.89 1.51 -7.36
N THR A 182 -3.87 1.03 -8.14
CA THR A 182 -3.64 0.12 -9.26
C THR A 182 -2.78 0.75 -10.36
N GLU A 183 -2.97 2.03 -10.66
CA GLU A 183 -2.17 2.74 -11.67
C GLU A 183 -0.70 2.88 -11.25
N ILE A 184 -0.43 3.18 -9.97
CA ILE A 184 0.93 3.26 -9.43
C ILE A 184 1.58 1.87 -9.43
N LEU A 185 0.89 0.84 -8.97
CA LEU A 185 1.42 -0.54 -8.98
C LEU A 185 1.70 -1.04 -10.39
N SER A 186 0.83 -0.72 -11.35
CA SER A 186 1.07 -1.04 -12.77
C SER A 186 2.29 -0.31 -13.32
N ALA A 187 2.55 0.93 -12.88
CA ALA A 187 3.75 1.68 -13.27
C ALA A 187 5.02 1.10 -12.63
N ALA A 188 4.95 0.67 -11.37
CA ALA A 188 6.03 -0.04 -10.71
C ALA A 188 6.37 -1.36 -11.42
N GLU A 189 5.36 -2.15 -11.80
CA GLU A 189 5.55 -3.39 -12.55
C GLU A 189 6.28 -3.14 -13.88
N ARG A 190 5.86 -2.15 -14.68
CA ARG A 190 6.58 -1.77 -15.91
C ARG A 190 8.02 -1.29 -15.65
N SER A 191 8.25 -0.62 -14.51
CA SER A 191 9.60 -0.20 -14.11
C SER A 191 10.51 -1.39 -13.81
N LEU A 192 9.98 -2.50 -13.29
CA LEU A 192 10.77 -3.72 -13.05
C LEU A 192 11.27 -4.32 -14.36
N ASP A 193 10.41 -4.38 -15.38
CA ASP A 193 10.75 -4.96 -16.68
C ASP A 193 11.82 -4.13 -17.39
N SER A 194 11.75 -2.81 -17.26
CA SER A 194 12.74 -1.88 -17.84
C SER A 194 14.11 -1.99 -17.16
N ALA A 195 14.14 -2.25 -15.85
CA ALA A 195 15.36 -2.34 -15.05
C ALA A 195 16.18 -3.62 -15.32
N ALA A 196 15.54 -4.68 -15.81
CA ALA A 196 16.22 -5.93 -16.17
C ALA A 196 17.25 -5.76 -17.32
N SER A 197 17.26 -4.59 -17.97
CA SER A 197 18.17 -4.26 -19.07
C SER A 197 19.38 -3.41 -18.64
N GLU A 198 19.53 -3.08 -17.36
CA GLU A 198 20.67 -2.28 -16.88
C GLU A 198 21.95 -3.13 -16.71
N PRO A 199 23.13 -2.60 -17.11
CA PRO A 199 24.39 -3.33 -17.03
C PRO A 199 24.81 -3.59 -15.58
N HIS A 200 25.38 -4.77 -15.33
CA HIS A 200 26.02 -5.08 -14.05
C HIS A 200 27.26 -4.19 -13.85
N LEU A 201 27.43 -3.66 -12.63
CA LEU A 201 28.58 -2.82 -12.23
C LEU A 201 29.90 -3.62 -12.08
N GLY A 202 30.09 -4.69 -12.85
CA GLY A 202 31.28 -5.54 -12.78
C GLY A 202 31.37 -6.50 -13.97
N GLU A 203 32.08 -6.05 -15.00
CA GLU A 203 33.10 -6.84 -15.70
C GLU A 203 34.48 -6.27 -15.33
#